data_AF-B7L0J8-F1
#
_entry.id   AF-B7L0J8-F1
#
_cell.length_a   1.000
_cell.length_b   1.000
_cell.length_c   1.000
_cell.angle_alpha   90.00
_cell.angle_beta   90.00
_cell.angle_gamma   90.00
#
_symmetry.space_group_name_H-M   'P 1'
#
loop_
_entity.id
_entity.type
_entity.pdbx_description
1 polymer ?
#
loop_
_entity_poly.entity_id
_entity_poly.type
_entity_poly.pdbx_seq_one_letter_code
_entity_poly.pdbx_strand_id
1 'polypeptide(L)'
;MSAGLVTAPPDAAERHAQGTLERALTTAFWQALQREPMHVMAALEAAARTVGTLYRQVAAAHGPEGHCPCGWEPDPETDLIVLEAMLAAARSRPAQLDLADMVPAGRA
;
A
#
# COMPACT_ATOMS: atom_id res chain seq x y z
N MET A 1 25.62 -1.10 -11.94
CA MET A 1 25.14 -2.44 -11.53
C MET A 1 24.18 -2.22 -10.40
N SER A 2 22.90 -1.98 -10.71
CA SER A 2 21.89 -1.74 -9.68
C SER A 2 21.35 -3.09 -9.25
N ALA A 3 21.68 -3.47 -8.01
CA ALA A 3 21.10 -4.63 -7.37
C ALA A 3 19.60 -4.34 -7.20
N GLY A 4 18.76 -5.03 -7.97
CA GLY A 4 17.34 -5.11 -7.67
C GLY A 4 17.21 -5.70 -6.28
N LEU A 5 16.90 -4.86 -5.30
CA LEU A 5 16.48 -5.28 -3.97
C LEU A 5 15.15 -6.00 -4.16
N VAL A 6 15.22 -7.31 -4.39
CA VAL A 6 14.16 -8.22 -3.99
C VAL A 6 14.05 -8.04 -2.49
N THR A 7 13.12 -7.21 -2.05
CA THR A 7 12.74 -7.13 -0.64
C THR A 7 12.38 -8.54 -0.21
N ALA A 8 13.11 -9.04 0.79
CA ALA A 8 12.76 -10.31 1.42
C ALA A 8 11.26 -10.27 1.78
N PRO A 9 10.52 -11.38 1.63
CA PRO A 9 9.10 -11.38 1.94
C PRO A 9 8.93 -10.83 3.37
N PRO A 10 8.06 -9.82 3.56
CA PRO A 10 7.92 -9.13 4.84
C PRO A 10 7.65 -10.17 5.92
N ASP A 11 8.30 -10.05 7.06
CA ASP A 11 8.06 -11.00 8.15
C ASP A 11 6.60 -10.90 8.66
N ALA A 12 6.20 -11.79 9.58
CA ALA A 12 4.81 -11.80 10.05
C ALA A 12 4.40 -10.48 10.72
N ALA A 13 5.33 -9.79 11.39
CA ALA A 13 5.07 -8.51 12.04
C ALA A 13 4.94 -7.39 11.00
N GLU A 14 5.79 -7.39 9.98
CA GLU A 14 5.73 -6.43 8.88
C GLU A 14 4.43 -6.58 8.07
N ARG A 15 4.02 -7.81 7.76
CA ARG A 15 2.71 -8.07 7.12
C ARG A 15 1.54 -7.58 7.97
N HIS A 16 1.61 -7.76 9.28
CA HIS A 16 0.59 -7.27 10.20
C HIS A 16 0.53 -5.74 10.24
N ALA A 17 1.70 -5.08 10.25
CA ALA A 17 1.80 -3.63 10.20
C ALA A 17 1.25 -3.08 8.87
N GLN A 18 1.61 -3.70 7.74
CA GLN A 18 1.07 -3.38 6.41
C GLN A 18 -0.45 -3.48 6.39
N GLY A 19 -1.03 -4.61 6.82
CA GLY A 19 -2.49 -4.79 6.88
C GLY A 19 -3.19 -3.83 7.85
N THR A 20 -2.49 -3.31 8.85
CA THR A 20 -3.03 -2.27 9.76
C THR A 20 -3.08 -0.91 9.06
N LEU A 21 -2.02 -0.54 8.33
CA LEU A 21 -1.99 0.68 7.53
C LEU A 21 -3.03 0.66 6.41
N GLU A 22 -3.14 -0.45 5.66
CA GLU A 22 -4.12 -0.63 4.59
C GLU A 22 -5.56 -0.47 5.08
N ARG A 23 -5.88 -1.05 6.24
CA ARG A 23 -7.21 -0.91 6.87
C ARG A 23 -7.48 0.54 7.30
N ALA A 24 -6.49 1.23 7.87
CA ALA A 24 -6.63 2.62 8.29
C ALA A 24 -6.91 3.54 7.08
N LEU A 25 -6.16 3.36 5.99
CA LEU A 25 -6.34 4.12 4.75
C LEU A 25 -7.71 3.85 4.10
N THR A 26 -8.10 2.57 4.02
CA THR A 26 -9.41 2.16 3.48
C THR A 26 -10.56 2.77 4.28
N THR A 27 -10.45 2.72 5.62
CA THR A 27 -11.46 3.30 6.51
C THR A 27 -11.57 4.81 6.33
N ALA A 28 -10.44 5.52 6.30
CA ALA A 28 -10.42 6.96 6.10
C ALA A 28 -11.02 7.35 4.74
N PHE A 29 -10.71 6.62 3.68
CA PHE A 29 -11.24 6.83 2.34
C PHE A 29 -12.78 6.74 2.31
N TRP A 30 -13.35 5.66 2.86
CA TRP A 30 -14.80 5.48 2.87
C TRP A 30 -15.51 6.46 3.81
N GLN A 31 -14.90 6.79 4.95
CA GLN A 31 -15.45 7.80 5.86
C GLN A 31 -15.52 9.18 5.19
N ALA A 32 -14.52 9.56 4.40
CA ALA A 32 -14.55 10.82 3.64
C ALA A 32 -15.69 10.82 2.61
N LEU A 33 -15.84 9.73 1.84
CA LEU A 33 -16.90 9.61 0.82
C LEU A 33 -18.32 9.56 1.37
N GLN A 34 -18.51 8.99 2.57
CA GLN A 34 -19.81 9.00 3.24
C GLN A 34 -20.25 10.41 3.64
N ARG A 35 -19.28 11.28 3.96
CA ARG A 35 -19.55 12.68 4.36
C ARG A 35 -19.77 13.59 3.16
N GLU A 36 -18.95 13.42 2.12
CA GLU A 36 -19.00 14.17 0.89
C GLU A 36 -18.89 13.23 -0.32
N PRO A 37 -20.02 12.88 -0.96
CA PRO A 37 -20.01 12.03 -2.14
C PRO A 37 -19.21 12.67 -3.28
N MET A 38 -18.35 11.88 -3.89
CA MET A 38 -17.53 12.30 -5.04
C MET A 38 -17.75 11.37 -6.23
N HIS A 39 -17.47 11.87 -7.43
CA HIS A 39 -17.30 11.00 -8.59
C HIS A 39 -16.17 10.00 -8.33
N VAL A 40 -16.36 8.74 -8.72
CA VAL A 40 -15.45 7.62 -8.37
C VAL A 40 -14.01 7.92 -8.76
N MET A 41 -13.78 8.40 -9.99
CA MET A 41 -12.42 8.74 -10.43
C MET A 41 -11.83 9.93 -9.67
N ALA A 42 -12.64 10.91 -9.29
CA ALA A 42 -12.15 12.07 -8.51
C ALA A 42 -11.66 11.64 -7.12
N ALA A 43 -12.35 10.68 -6.49
CA ALA A 43 -11.95 10.10 -5.22
C ALA A 43 -10.62 9.33 -5.34
N LEU A 44 -10.49 8.47 -6.37
CA LEU A 44 -9.27 7.71 -6.63
C LEU A 44 -8.07 8.62 -6.95
N GLU A 45 -8.29 9.68 -7.74
CA GLU A 45 -7.26 10.68 -8.01
C GLU A 45 -6.82 11.44 -6.75
N ALA A 46 -7.77 11.78 -5.86
CA ALA A 46 -7.44 12.41 -4.58
C ALA A 46 -6.61 11.49 -3.69
N ALA A 47 -6.95 10.20 -3.64
CA ALA A 47 -6.15 9.19 -2.94
C ALA A 47 -4.74 9.07 -3.54
N ALA A 48 -4.61 8.98 -4.87
CA ALA A 48 -3.33 8.91 -5.55
C ALA A 48 -2.44 10.14 -5.29
N ARG A 49 -3.00 11.35 -5.36
CA ARG A 49 -2.28 12.60 -5.00
C ARG A 49 -1.83 12.61 -3.55
N THR A 50 -2.61 12.02 -2.65
CA THR A 50 -2.26 11.88 -1.23
C THR A 50 -1.08 10.93 -1.05
N VAL A 51 -1.12 9.75 -1.69
CA VAL A 51 0.01 8.80 -1.70
C VAL A 51 1.27 9.44 -2.26
N GLY A 52 1.19 10.16 -3.38
CA GLY A 52 2.33 10.89 -3.95
C GLY A 52 2.88 11.97 -3.00
N THR A 53 2.04 12.58 -2.18
CA THR A 53 2.47 13.54 -1.15
C THR A 53 3.17 12.84 0.03
N LEU A 54 2.64 11.70 0.47
CA LEU A 54 3.29 10.87 1.49
C LEU A 54 4.65 10.36 1.00
N TYR A 55 4.73 9.92 -0.26
CA TYR A 55 6.00 9.52 -0.88
C TYR A 55 7.05 10.64 -0.77
N ARG A 56 6.71 11.87 -1.15
CA ARG A 56 7.66 13.00 -1.02
C ARG A 56 8.10 13.25 0.42
N GLN A 57 7.19 13.11 1.39
CA GLN A 57 7.53 13.28 2.81
C GLN A 57 8.47 12.18 3.29
N VAL A 58 8.19 10.92 2.92
CA VAL A 58 9.05 9.76 3.24
C VAL A 58 10.41 9.92 2.57
N ALA A 59 10.43 10.24 1.28
CA ALA A 59 11.66 10.49 0.53
C ALA A 59 12.51 11.61 1.15
N ALA A 60 11.89 12.73 1.55
CA ALA A 60 12.60 13.83 2.21
C ALA A 60 13.25 13.40 3.54
N ALA A 61 12.59 12.52 4.31
CA ALA A 61 13.15 11.98 5.55
C ALA A 61 14.31 10.99 5.35
N HIS A 62 14.44 10.43 4.14
CA HIS A 62 15.42 9.39 3.79
C HIS A 62 16.45 9.82 2.75
N GLY A 63 16.36 11.05 2.22
CA GLY A 63 17.30 11.59 1.26
C GLY A 63 18.68 11.92 1.85
N PRO A 64 19.55 12.61 1.10
CA PRO A 64 20.95 12.86 1.50
C PRO A 64 21.13 13.63 2.82
N GLU A 65 20.12 14.40 3.21
CA GLU A 65 20.09 15.14 4.50
C GLU A 65 19.25 14.42 5.57
N GLY A 66 18.67 13.26 5.22
CA GLY A 66 17.95 12.38 6.12
C GLY A 66 18.90 11.59 7.02
N HIS A 67 18.44 11.27 8.23
CA HIS A 67 19.22 10.53 9.22
C HIS A 67 18.71 9.09 9.38
N CYS A 68 17.91 8.59 8.43
CA CYS A 68 17.27 7.29 8.57
C CYS A 68 18.27 6.16 8.31
N PRO A 69 18.48 5.23 9.26
CA PRO A 69 19.42 4.13 9.09
C PRO A 69 18.81 2.93 8.34
N CYS A 70 17.60 3.04 7.78
CA CYS A 70 16.91 1.89 7.17
C CYS A 70 17.51 1.43 5.83
N GLY A 71 18.39 2.24 5.22
CA GLY A 71 19.11 1.89 3.99
C GLY A 71 18.30 2.01 2.70
N TRP A 72 17.05 2.47 2.77
CA TRP A 72 16.28 2.83 1.57
C TRP A 72 16.70 4.21 1.07
N GLU A 73 17.12 4.28 -0.20
CA GLU A 73 17.41 5.52 -0.91
C GLU A 73 16.28 5.80 -1.91
N PRO A 74 15.63 6.98 -1.86
CA PRO A 74 14.53 7.29 -2.76
C PRO A 74 14.99 7.33 -4.23
N ASP A 75 14.33 6.55 -5.08
CA ASP A 75 14.51 6.57 -6.53
C ASP A 75 13.13 6.73 -7.19
N PRO A 76 12.71 7.96 -7.53
CA PRO A 76 11.37 8.21 -8.03
C PRO A 76 11.00 7.40 -9.28
N GLU A 77 11.96 7.08 -10.15
CA GLU A 77 11.67 6.31 -11.37
C GLU A 77 11.35 4.86 -11.02
N THR A 78 12.23 4.22 -10.24
CA THR A 78 12.05 2.83 -9.81
C THR A 78 10.88 2.68 -8.85
N ASP A 79 10.74 3.58 -7.88
CA ASP A 79 9.69 3.52 -6.86
C ASP A 79 8.29 3.64 -7.48
N LEU A 80 8.11 4.54 -8.46
CA LEU A 80 6.81 4.70 -9.13
C LEU A 80 6.41 3.44 -9.92
N ILE A 81 7.37 2.78 -10.60
CA ILE A 81 7.13 1.52 -11.28
C ILE A 81 6.64 0.45 -10.30
N VAL A 82 7.26 0.37 -9.12
CA VAL A 82 6.84 -0.58 -8.07
C VAL A 82 5.43 -0.26 -7.59
N LEU A 83 5.11 1.01 -7.32
CA LEU A 83 3.78 1.43 -6.88
C LEU A 83 2.69 1.15 -7.93
N GLU A 84 2.98 1.40 -9.20
CA GLU A 84 2.09 1.05 -10.32
C GLU A 84 1.87 -0.46 -10.42
N ALA A 85 2.94 -1.26 -10.27
CA ALA A 85 2.85 -2.71 -10.25
C ALA A 85 2.00 -3.23 -9.07
N MET A 86 2.14 -2.63 -7.88
CA MET A 86 1.31 -2.98 -6.72
C MET A 86 -0.17 -2.67 -6.95
N LEU A 87 -0.47 -1.53 -7.56
CA LEU A 87 -1.84 -1.17 -7.94
C LEU A 87 -2.43 -2.18 -8.95
N ALA A 88 -1.66 -2.52 -9.98
CA ALA A 88 -2.07 -3.51 -10.98
C ALA A 88 -2.28 -4.91 -10.37
N ALA A 89 -1.42 -5.30 -9.43
CA ALA A 89 -1.53 -6.55 -8.69
C ALA A 89 -2.78 -6.57 -7.78
N ALA A 90 -3.06 -5.48 -7.05
CA ALA A 90 -4.23 -5.36 -6.19
C ALA A 90 -5.55 -5.52 -6.99
N ARG A 91 -5.61 -4.97 -8.21
CA ARG A 91 -6.74 -5.17 -9.13
C ARG A 91 -6.93 -6.63 -9.55
N SER A 92 -5.84 -7.39 -9.63
CA SER A 92 -5.83 -8.76 -10.14
C SER A 92 -6.04 -9.80 -9.04
N ARG A 93 -6.07 -9.38 -7.77
CA ARG A 93 -6.20 -10.29 -6.63
C ARG A 93 -7.65 -10.81 -6.58
N PRO A 94 -7.88 -12.13 -6.61
CA PRO A 94 -9.22 -12.67 -6.41
C PRO A 94 -9.73 -12.24 -5.03
N ALA A 95 -11.03 -11.93 -4.94
CA ALA A 95 -11.68 -11.66 -3.67
C ALA A 95 -11.34 -12.79 -2.71
N GLN A 96 -10.68 -12.45 -1.60
CA GLN A 96 -10.29 -13.44 -0.61
C GLN A 96 -11.58 -14.01 -0.03
N LEU A 97 -11.85 -15.30 -0.29
CA LEU A 97 -13.01 -15.98 0.25
C LEU A 97 -12.98 -15.81 1.78
N ASP A 98 -14.06 -15.30 2.35
CA ASP A 98 -14.20 -15.24 3.78
C ASP A 98 -14.19 -16.68 4.32
N LEU A 99 -13.43 -16.92 5.39
CA LEU A 99 -13.47 -18.20 6.10
C LEU A 99 -14.88 -18.52 6.59
N ALA A 100 -15.71 -17.49 6.83
CA ALA A 100 -17.13 -17.63 7.13
C ALA A 100 -17.95 -18.20 5.96
N ASP A 101 -17.51 -17.99 4.72
CA ASP A 101 -18.18 -18.47 3.50
C ASP A 101 -17.66 -19.84 3.02
N MET A 102 -16.64 -20.39 3.70
CA MET A 102 -16.07 -21.69 3.36
C MET A 102 -16.87 -22.84 3.98
N VAL A 103 -17.25 -23.82 3.15
CA VAL A 103 -17.91 -25.04 3.62
C VAL A 103 -16.91 -25.88 4.45
N PRO A 104 -17.22 -26.26 5.71
CA PRO A 104 -16.33 -27.09 6.52
C PRO A 104 -16.03 -28.44 5.86
N ALA A 105 -14.73 -28.73 5.67
CA ALA A 105 -14.27 -29.93 4.95
C ALA A 105 -14.32 -31.23 5.78
N GLY A 106 -14.73 -31.16 7.05
CA GLY A 106 -14.80 -32.32 7.93
C GLY A 106 -15.63 -32.03 9.19
N ARG A 107 -16.13 -33.10 9.79
CA ARG A 107 -16.78 -33.12 11.10
C ARG A 107 -16.07 -34.16 11.97
N ALA A 108 -15.80 -33.80 13.22
CA ALA A 108 -15.20 -34.68 14.23
C ALA A 108 -16.21 -35.67 14.81
#